data_AF-A0A0G9N1T9-F1
#
_entry.id   AF-A0A0G9N1T9-F1
#
_cell.length_a   1.000
_cell.length_b   1.000
_cell.length_c   1.000
_cell.angle_alpha   90.00
_cell.angle_beta   90.00
_cell.angle_gamma   90.00
#
_symmetry.space_group_name_H-M   'P 1'
#
loop_
_entity.id
_entity.type
_entity.pdbx_description
1 polymer ?
#
loop_
_entity_poly.entity_id
_entity_poly.type
_entity_poly.pdbx_seq_one_letter_code
_entity_poly.pdbx_strand_id
1 'polypeptide(L)'
;MNTIKRRRDWASVNLNLGIVGLLGIAMLVIAAFHPLPRSLVIAATVCLVVSLPVMFFTRKTDEYTLSLWSTATNAAFATIIAWLVAAPGIEGFIDGLFGIENGQDFPERGAAAASLFAFFVVFNIKRLTGAF
;
A
#
# COMPACT_ATOMS: atom_id res chain seq x y z
N MET A 1 -29.74 24.26 -27.87
CA MET A 1 -29.01 22.97 -27.90
C MET A 1 -28.15 22.91 -26.65
N ASN A 2 -28.63 22.25 -25.58
CA ASN A 2 -27.92 22.22 -24.29
C ASN A 2 -26.83 21.13 -24.34
N THR A 3 -25.57 21.54 -24.40
CA THR A 3 -24.44 20.63 -24.25
C THR A 3 -24.37 20.17 -22.80
N ILE A 4 -24.82 18.94 -22.51
CA ILE A 4 -24.63 18.31 -21.21
C ILE A 4 -23.14 18.10 -21.01
N LYS A 5 -22.54 18.91 -20.12
CA LYS A 5 -21.12 18.81 -19.76
C LYS A 5 -20.94 17.56 -18.91
N ARG A 6 -20.44 16.47 -19.50
CA ARG A 6 -20.19 15.19 -18.81
C ARG A 6 -19.26 15.45 -17.61
N ARG A 7 -19.77 15.32 -16.37
CA ARG A 7 -18.92 15.36 -15.17
C ARG A 7 -17.91 14.23 -15.27
N ARG A 8 -16.64 14.54 -15.02
CA ARG A 8 -15.56 13.55 -15.00
C ARG A 8 -15.75 12.65 -13.77
N ASP A 9 -15.83 11.34 -14.01
CA ASP A 9 -16.03 10.34 -12.96
C ASP A 9 -14.71 10.04 -12.27
N TRP A 10 -14.36 10.87 -11.28
CA TRP A 10 -13.15 10.72 -10.50
C TRP A 10 -13.22 9.56 -9.49
N ALA A 11 -14.43 9.08 -9.17
CA ALA A 11 -14.61 7.96 -8.26
C ALA A 11 -14.12 6.66 -8.92
N SER A 12 -14.52 6.38 -10.15
CA SER A 12 -14.01 5.20 -10.87
C SER A 12 -12.50 5.24 -11.09
N VAL A 13 -11.94 6.41 -11.37
CA VAL A 13 -10.47 6.59 -11.47
C VAL A 13 -9.78 6.22 -10.16
N ASN A 14 -10.31 6.68 -9.02
CA ASN A 14 -9.78 6.35 -7.70
C ASN A 14 -9.80 4.84 -7.45
N LEU A 15 -10.94 4.20 -7.71
CA LEU A 15 -11.12 2.76 -7.50
C LEU A 15 -10.21 1.91 -8.39
N ASN A 16 -10.03 2.29 -9.65
CA ASN A 16 -9.13 1.60 -10.57
C ASN A 16 -7.67 1.73 -10.12
N LEU A 17 -7.27 2.91 -9.64
CA LEU A 17 -5.93 3.13 -9.12
C LEU A 17 -5.66 2.37 -7.82
N GLY A 18 -6.70 2.06 -7.04
CA GLY A 18 -6.60 1.14 -5.91
C GLY A 18 -6.12 -0.26 -6.32
N ILE A 19 -6.59 -0.78 -7.47
CA ILE A 19 -6.12 -2.08 -7.99
C ILE A 19 -4.72 -1.94 -8.59
N VAL A 20 -4.48 -0.90 -9.40
CA VAL A 20 -3.17 -0.66 -10.04
C VAL A 20 -2.07 -0.53 -8.98
N GLY A 21 -2.34 0.20 -7.90
CA GLY A 21 -1.42 0.32 -6.78
C GLY A 21 -1.21 -0.99 -6.03
N LEU A 22 -2.26 -1.79 -5.80
CA LEU A 22 -2.15 -3.11 -5.20
C LEU A 22 -1.27 -4.06 -6.02
N LEU A 23 -1.48 -4.12 -7.33
CA LEU A 23 -0.65 -4.92 -8.24
C LEU A 23 0.80 -4.43 -8.26
N GLY A 24 1.00 -3.10 -8.25
CA GLY A 24 2.32 -2.49 -8.16
C GLY A 24 3.08 -2.90 -6.91
N ILE A 25 2.48 -2.76 -5.72
CA ILE A 25 3.14 -3.14 -4.47
C ILE A 25 3.32 -4.65 -4.34
N ALA A 26 2.35 -5.46 -4.76
CA ALA A 26 2.49 -6.92 -4.78
C ALA A 26 3.67 -7.36 -5.67
N MET A 27 3.82 -6.76 -6.86
CA MET A 27 4.94 -7.03 -7.75
C MET A 27 6.28 -6.62 -7.13
N LEU A 28 6.36 -5.48 -6.43
CA LEU A 28 7.59 -5.06 -5.74
C LEU A 28 7.94 -5.97 -4.57
N VAL A 29 6.94 -6.48 -3.84
CA VAL A 29 7.16 -7.48 -2.78
C VAL A 29 7.70 -8.77 -3.40
N ILE A 30 7.13 -9.26 -4.49
CA ILE A 30 7.64 -10.45 -5.21
C ILE A 30 9.08 -10.21 -5.70
N ALA A 31 9.38 -9.02 -6.23
CA ALA A 31 10.71 -8.64 -6.70
C ALA A 31 11.77 -8.64 -5.58
N ALA A 32 11.37 -8.52 -4.31
CA ALA A 32 12.28 -8.58 -3.17
C ALA A 32 12.79 -10.01 -2.92
N PHE A 33 12.02 -11.02 -3.30
CA PHE A 33 12.37 -12.44 -3.09
C PHE A 33 12.82 -13.13 -4.38
N HIS A 34 12.42 -12.62 -5.54
CA HIS A 34 12.72 -13.21 -6.85
C HIS A 34 13.38 -12.19 -7.79
N PRO A 35 14.45 -12.57 -8.50
CA PRO A 35 15.08 -11.70 -9.49
C PRO A 35 14.14 -11.52 -10.69
N LEU A 36 13.46 -10.37 -10.75
CA LEU A 36 12.58 -10.01 -11.86
C LEU A 36 13.29 -9.09 -12.87
N PRO A 37 12.88 -9.11 -14.15
CA PRO A 37 13.33 -8.15 -15.15
C PRO A 37 13.19 -6.70 -14.68
N ARG A 38 14.24 -5.89 -14.88
CA ARG A 38 14.29 -4.48 -14.44
C ARG A 38 13.12 -3.65 -14.97
N SER A 39 12.65 -3.95 -16.19
CA SER A 39 11.49 -3.30 -16.81
C SER A 39 10.21 -3.48 -16.00
N LEU A 40 9.97 -4.67 -15.44
CA LEU A 40 8.79 -4.96 -14.61
C LEU A 40 8.85 -4.23 -13.26
N VAL A 41 10.03 -4.19 -12.63
CA VAL A 41 10.21 -3.45 -11.38
C VAL A 41 9.95 -1.97 -11.60
N ILE A 42 10.51 -1.37 -12.66
CA ILE A 42 10.26 0.04 -13.00
C ILE A 42 8.78 0.30 -13.27
N ALA A 43 8.12 -0.57 -14.05
CA ALA A 43 6.69 -0.43 -14.34
C ALA A 43 5.84 -0.48 -13.05
N ALA A 44 6.13 -1.43 -12.15
CA ALA A 44 5.46 -1.55 -10.86
C ALA A 44 5.69 -0.32 -9.96
N THR A 45 6.93 0.20 -9.94
CA THR A 45 7.24 1.45 -9.23
C THR A 45 6.45 2.63 -9.80
N VAL A 46 6.38 2.78 -11.12
CA VAL A 46 5.59 3.85 -11.76
C VAL A 46 4.10 3.71 -11.43
N CYS A 47 3.55 2.50 -11.46
CA CYS A 47 2.17 2.24 -11.06
C CYS A 47 1.89 2.74 -9.64
N LEU A 48 2.79 2.50 -8.69
CA LEU A 48 2.67 2.97 -7.31
C LEU A 48 2.82 4.49 -7.18
N VAL A 49 3.85 5.06 -7.80
CA VAL A 49 4.15 6.49 -7.75
C VAL A 49 3.02 7.31 -8.39
N VAL A 50 2.30 6.76 -9.37
CA VAL A 50 1.15 7.42 -9.99
C VAL A 50 -0.13 7.17 -9.22
N SER A 51 -0.37 5.94 -8.74
CA SER A 51 -1.65 5.60 -8.08
C SER A 51 -1.86 6.39 -6.79
N LEU A 52 -0.84 6.45 -5.93
CA LEU A 52 -1.00 7.01 -4.58
C LEU A 52 -1.31 8.52 -4.60
N PRO A 53 -0.59 9.37 -5.37
CA PRO A 53 -0.92 10.79 -5.47
C PRO A 53 -2.27 11.03 -6.12
N VAL A 54 -2.60 10.31 -7.21
CA VAL A 54 -3.89 10.52 -7.87
C VAL A 54 -5.03 10.10 -6.95
N MET A 55 -4.93 8.95 -6.27
CA MET A 55 -5.91 8.54 -5.26
C MET A 55 -6.04 9.56 -4.14
N PHE A 56 -4.92 10.14 -3.67
CA PHE A 56 -4.94 11.21 -2.69
C PHE A 56 -5.77 12.41 -3.20
N PHE A 57 -5.51 12.91 -4.40
CA PHE A 57 -6.25 14.06 -4.93
C PHE A 57 -7.72 13.73 -5.24
N THR A 58 -8.05 12.49 -5.57
CA THR A 58 -9.42 12.05 -5.85
C THR A 58 -10.17 11.48 -4.64
N ARG A 59 -9.59 11.49 -3.43
CA ARG A 59 -10.21 10.88 -2.24
C ARG A 59 -11.47 11.58 -1.72
N LYS A 60 -11.69 12.84 -2.12
CA LYS A 60 -12.83 13.66 -1.69
C LYS A 60 -13.94 13.71 -2.73
N THR A 61 -13.95 12.79 -3.69
CA THR A 61 -14.94 12.80 -4.77
C THR A 61 -16.34 12.47 -4.25
N ASP A 62 -16.42 11.55 -3.27
CA ASP A 62 -17.63 11.14 -2.58
C ASP A 62 -17.29 10.63 -1.16
N GLU A 63 -18.31 10.34 -0.36
CA GLU A 63 -18.15 9.82 1.00
C GLU A 63 -17.54 8.42 1.01
N TYR A 64 -17.81 7.61 -0.02
CA TYR A 64 -17.31 6.25 -0.14
C TYR A 64 -15.79 6.21 -0.34
N THR A 65 -15.25 6.94 -1.31
CA THR A 65 -13.81 7.07 -1.57
C THR A 65 -13.06 7.70 -0.40
N LEU A 66 -13.70 8.63 0.32
CA LEU A 66 -13.12 9.21 1.54
C LEU A 66 -13.03 8.18 2.66
N SER A 67 -14.10 7.38 2.84
CA SER A 67 -14.16 6.30 3.82
C SER A 67 -13.13 5.20 3.52
N LEU A 68 -12.97 4.82 2.24
CA LEU A 68 -11.93 3.89 1.80
C LEU A 68 -10.52 4.41 2.11
N TRP A 69 -10.25 5.69 1.78
CA TRP A 69 -8.96 6.32 2.03
C TRP A 69 -8.63 6.35 3.52
N SER A 70 -9.60 6.75 4.36
CA SER A 70 -9.41 6.85 5.82
C SER A 70 -9.06 5.49 6.44
N THR A 71 -9.84 4.45 6.14
CA THR A 71 -9.59 3.10 6.66
C THR A 71 -8.24 2.55 6.20
N ALA A 72 -7.89 2.74 4.92
CA ALA A 72 -6.60 2.31 4.39
C ALA A 72 -5.42 3.04 5.04
N THR A 73 -5.56 4.36 5.27
CA THR A 73 -4.51 5.17 5.94
C THR A 73 -4.33 4.75 7.39
N ASN A 74 -5.42 4.47 8.11
CA ASN A 74 -5.36 3.97 9.48
C ASN A 74 -4.68 2.60 9.56
N ALA A 75 -4.97 1.70 8.63
CA ALA A 75 -4.31 0.39 8.55
C ALA A 75 -2.81 0.52 8.24
N ALA A 76 -2.44 1.40 7.32
CA ALA A 76 -1.05 1.67 7.00
C ALA A 76 -0.30 2.22 8.22
N PHE A 77 -0.89 3.19 8.93
CA PHE A 77 -0.33 3.76 10.15
C PHE A 77 -0.17 2.72 11.27
N ALA A 78 -1.21 1.91 11.52
CA ALA A 78 -1.13 0.81 12.49
C ALA A 78 -0.03 -0.19 12.13
N THR A 79 0.16 -0.46 10.83
CA THR A 79 1.21 -1.36 10.34
C THR A 79 2.61 -0.77 10.58
N ILE A 80 2.80 0.54 10.38
CA ILE A 80 4.07 1.21 10.71
C ILE A 80 4.36 1.08 12.21
N ILE A 81 3.38 1.34 13.07
CA ILE A 81 3.55 1.20 14.52
C ILE A 81 3.88 -0.24 14.89
N ALA A 82 3.11 -1.20 14.36
CA ALA A 82 3.35 -2.62 14.61
C ALA A 82 4.76 -3.03 14.18
N TRP A 83 5.23 -2.56 13.02
CA TRP A 83 6.59 -2.83 12.56
C TRP A 83 7.64 -2.24 13.50
N LEU A 84 7.52 -0.95 13.84
CA LEU A 84 8.51 -0.26 14.69
C LEU A 84 8.61 -0.86 16.10
N VAL A 85 7.50 -1.35 16.65
CA VAL A 85 7.47 -1.94 18.00
C VAL A 85 7.80 -3.42 17.99
N ALA A 86 7.21 -4.19 17.07
CA ALA A 86 7.32 -5.64 17.08
C ALA A 86 8.59 -6.15 16.38
N ALA A 87 9.06 -5.49 15.31
CA ALA A 87 10.22 -6.00 14.57
C ALA A 87 11.48 -6.10 15.45
N PRO A 88 11.88 -5.08 16.24
CA PRO A 88 13.05 -5.19 17.12
C PRO A 88 12.88 -6.27 18.20
N GLY A 89 11.66 -6.44 18.72
CA GLY A 89 11.36 -7.45 19.73
C GLY A 89 11.41 -8.88 19.19
N ILE A 90 10.91 -9.11 17.97
CA ILE A 90 10.98 -10.40 17.28
C ILE A 90 12.43 -10.75 16.95
N GLU A 91 13.18 -9.77 16.46
CA GLU A 91 14.60 -9.91 16.12
C GLU A 91 15.41 -10.31 17.35
N GLY A 92 15.35 -9.54 18.44
CA GLY A 92 16.08 -9.86 19.66
C GLY A 92 15.69 -11.21 20.30
N PHE A 93 14.45 -11.66 20.09
CA PHE A 93 14.02 -13.00 20.52
C PHE A 93 14.66 -14.12 19.67
N ILE A 94 14.68 -13.96 18.34
CA ILE A 94 15.28 -14.93 17.41
C ILE A 94 16.79 -15.00 17.64
N ASP A 95 17.46 -13.85 17.72
CA ASP A 95 18.90 -13.76 17.97
C ASP A 95 19.28 -14.43 19.30
N GLY A 96 18.49 -14.17 20.35
CA GLY A 96 18.65 -14.84 21.65
C GLY A 96 18.44 -16.35 21.62
N LEU A 97 17.57 -16.86 20.74
CA LEU A 97 17.29 -18.29 20.60
C LEU A 97 18.39 -19.02 19.81
N PHE A 98 18.93 -18.37 18.76
CA PHE A 98 19.89 -18.98 17.84
C PHE A 98 21.35 -18.59 18.12
N GLY A 99 21.60 -17.72 19.09
CA GLY A 99 22.95 -17.24 19.42
C GLY A 99 23.59 -16.45 18.28
N ILE A 100 22.76 -15.79 17.47
CA ILE A 100 23.19 -14.99 16.33
C ILE A 100 23.33 -13.55 16.82
N GLU A 101 24.56 -13.04 16.89
CA GLU A 101 24.84 -11.63 17.18
C GLU A 101 25.22 -10.91 15.88
N ASN A 102 24.29 -10.88 14.92
CA ASN A 102 24.41 -9.97 13.79
C ASN A 102 23.63 -8.71 14.14
N GLY A 103 24.04 -7.55 13.62
CA GLY A 103 23.35 -6.28 13.90
C GLY A 103 21.90 -6.26 13.40
N GLN A 104 21.32 -5.07 13.30
CA GLN A 104 19.90 -4.93 12.93
C GLN A 104 19.58 -5.54 11.55
N ASP A 105 18.95 -6.72 11.53
CA ASP A 105 18.61 -7.54 10.37
C ASP A 105 17.31 -7.09 9.72
N PHE A 106 16.37 -6.50 10.48
CA PHE A 106 15.15 -5.95 9.88
C PHE A 106 15.41 -4.58 9.26
N PRO A 107 15.33 -4.45 7.92
CA PRO A 107 15.63 -3.19 7.26
C PRO A 107 14.53 -2.16 7.54
N GLU A 108 14.92 -0.93 7.87
CA GLU A 108 14.00 0.21 8.03
C GLU A 108 13.08 0.41 6.80
N ARG A 109 13.59 0.05 5.61
CA ARG A 109 12.84 0.08 4.35
C ARG A 109 11.65 -0.90 4.31
N GLY A 110 11.67 -1.94 5.14
CA GLY A 110 10.59 -2.93 5.26
C GLY A 110 9.29 -2.31 5.80
N ALA A 111 9.39 -1.35 6.72
CA ALA A 111 8.22 -0.65 7.28
C ALA A 111 7.43 0.12 6.21
N ALA A 112 8.13 0.78 5.28
CA ALA A 112 7.51 1.51 4.18
C ALA A 112 6.80 0.55 3.20
N ALA A 113 7.43 -0.57 2.85
CA ALA A 113 6.82 -1.57 1.98
C ALA A 113 5.60 -2.24 2.63
N ALA A 114 5.71 -2.65 3.90
CA ALA A 114 4.62 -3.27 4.66
C ALA A 114 3.42 -2.34 4.81
N SER A 115 3.65 -1.05 5.12
CA SER A 115 2.58 -0.07 5.28
C SER A 115 1.87 0.29 3.97
N LEU A 116 2.61 0.42 2.87
CA LEU A 116 2.01 0.58 1.53
C LEU A 116 1.22 -0.67 1.14
N PHE A 117 1.74 -1.86 1.42
CA PHE A 117 1.02 -3.10 1.14
C PHE A 117 -0.29 -3.16 1.94
N ALA A 118 -0.24 -2.88 3.25
CA ALA A 118 -1.41 -2.81 4.11
C ALA A 118 -2.43 -1.77 3.63
N PHE A 119 -1.97 -0.57 3.21
CA PHE A 119 -2.83 0.45 2.62
C PHE A 119 -3.64 -0.12 1.44
N PHE A 120 -2.97 -0.68 0.43
CA PHE A 120 -3.65 -1.15 -0.78
C PHE A 120 -4.51 -2.39 -0.53
N VAL A 121 -4.07 -3.30 0.35
CA VAL A 121 -4.85 -4.48 0.72
C VAL A 121 -6.13 -4.06 1.42
N VAL A 122 -6.05 -3.25 2.47
CA VAL A 122 -7.24 -2.82 3.24
C VAL A 122 -8.15 -1.94 2.40
N PHE A 123 -7.61 -1.07 1.54
CA PHE A 123 -8.40 -0.30 0.58
C PHE A 123 -9.27 -1.21 -0.29
N ASN A 124 -8.68 -2.26 -0.89
CA ASN A 124 -9.41 -3.16 -1.78
C ASN A 124 -10.31 -4.15 -1.02
N ILE A 125 -9.93 -4.59 0.18
CA ILE A 125 -10.82 -5.40 1.04
C ILE A 125 -12.08 -4.60 1.36
N LYS A 126 -11.94 -3.38 1.90
CA LYS A 126 -13.09 -2.53 2.22
C LYS A 126 -13.94 -2.22 1.00
N ARG A 127 -13.30 -2.03 -0.16
CA ARG A 127 -14.02 -1.87 -1.43
C ARG A 127 -14.92 -3.07 -1.75
N LEU A 128 -14.42 -4.29 -1.58
CA LEU A 128 -15.12 -5.52 -1.95
C LEU A 128 -16.17 -5.95 -0.92
N THR A 129 -15.89 -5.74 0.37
CA THR A 129 -16.76 -6.20 1.46
C THR A 129 -17.76 -5.16 1.93
N GLY A 130 -17.51 -3.88 1.64
CA GLY A 130 -18.29 -2.77 2.19
C GLY A 130 -18.21 -2.63 3.71
N ALA A 131 -17.32 -3.37 4.38
CA ALA A 131 -17.29 -3.47 5.83
C ALA A 131 -16.37 -2.41 6.49
N PHE A 132 -16.98 -1.68 7.45
CA PHE A 132 -16.49 -0.71 8.44
C PHE A 132 -15.81 0.57 7.91
#